data_AF-A0A7S1LJU4-F1
#
_entry.id   AF-A0A7S1LJU4-F1
#
_cell.length_a   1.000
_cell.length_b   1.000
_cell.length_c   1.000
_cell.angle_alpha   90.00
_cell.angle_beta   90.00
_cell.angle_gamma   90.00
#
_symmetry.space_group_name_H-M   'P 1'
#
loop_
_entity.id
_entity.type
_entity.pdbx_description
1 polymer ?
#
loop_
_entity_poly.entity_id
_entity_poly.type
_entity_poly.pdbx_seq_one_letter_code
_entity_poly.pdbx_strand_id
1 'polypeptide(L)'
;VAKHGTRLQRSKVDEIVVKVGLGTPADGRKHTLRLTASSMTGEYLKTFGVLEQLDPLTGMPVEWLDVASGEARSLELSSRSGMQQRMQVARAAGSTYAPEFLGMMKLALIKQWTAYRAAGGQRQVPADLFKSVRLALGDDGAVVETSKSPLE
;
A
#
# COMPACT_ATOMS: atom_id res chain seq x y z
N VAL A 1 -5.07 -9.11 -7.05
CA VAL A 1 -4.02 -9.23 -6.00
C VAL A 1 -4.33 -10.36 -5.02
N ALA A 2 -5.43 -10.30 -4.25
CA ALA A 2 -5.75 -11.27 -3.19
C ALA A 2 -5.73 -12.76 -3.63
N LYS A 3 -6.27 -13.07 -4.83
CA LYS A 3 -6.30 -14.43 -5.40
C LYS A 3 -4.91 -15.09 -5.57
N HIS A 4 -3.85 -14.30 -5.72
CA HIS A 4 -2.51 -14.80 -6.02
C HIS A 4 -1.46 -14.39 -4.97
N GLY A 5 -1.88 -13.99 -3.76
CA GLY A 5 -1.00 -13.44 -2.73
C GLY A 5 0.24 -14.30 -2.44
N THR A 6 0.07 -15.60 -2.23
CA THR A 6 1.20 -16.52 -1.96
C THR A 6 2.20 -16.59 -3.11
N ARG A 7 1.72 -16.53 -4.37
CA ARG A 7 2.59 -16.56 -5.55
C ARG A 7 3.34 -15.24 -5.70
N LEU A 8 2.64 -14.11 -5.51
CA LEU A 8 3.24 -12.77 -5.53
C LEU A 8 4.31 -12.59 -4.44
N GLN A 9 4.07 -13.12 -3.24
CA GLN A 9 5.03 -13.08 -2.14
C GLN A 9 6.28 -13.92 -2.43
N ARG A 10 6.11 -15.15 -2.95
CA ARG A 10 7.23 -16.01 -3.38
C ARG A 10 8.07 -15.38 -4.48
N SER A 11 7.42 -14.70 -5.42
CA SER A 11 8.08 -13.97 -6.50
C SER A 11 8.64 -12.61 -6.06
N LYS A 12 8.51 -12.24 -4.77
CA LYS A 12 9.02 -10.98 -4.19
C LYS A 12 8.50 -9.73 -4.89
N VAL A 13 7.27 -9.78 -5.41
CA VAL A 13 6.61 -8.64 -6.03
C VAL A 13 6.28 -7.60 -4.97
N ASP A 14 6.80 -6.39 -5.16
CA ASP A 14 6.65 -5.25 -4.27
C ASP A 14 5.69 -4.19 -4.80
N GLU A 15 5.60 -4.05 -6.12
CA GLU A 15 4.65 -3.17 -6.79
C GLU A 15 4.07 -3.81 -8.06
N ILE A 16 2.78 -3.56 -8.28
CA ILE A 16 2.07 -3.87 -9.52
C ILE A 16 1.38 -2.59 -9.98
N VAL A 17 1.64 -2.18 -11.21
CA VAL A 17 0.97 -1.05 -11.85
C VAL A 17 0.23 -1.55 -13.08
N VAL A 18 -1.07 -1.27 -13.12
CA VAL A 18 -1.92 -1.52 -14.30
C VAL A 18 -2.45 -0.18 -14.78
N LYS A 19 -2.23 0.12 -16.07
CA LYS A 19 -2.76 1.32 -16.72
C LYS A 19 -3.86 0.95 -17.71
N VAL A 20 -4.98 1.65 -17.64
CA VAL A 20 -6.14 1.44 -18.50
C VAL A 20 -6.51 2.78 -19.13
N GLY A 21 -6.45 2.85 -20.46
CA GLY A 21 -6.94 4.02 -21.18
C GLY A 21 -8.47 4.08 -21.14
N LEU A 22 -9.01 5.18 -20.66
CA LEU A 22 -10.43 5.49 -20.58
C LEU A 22 -10.82 6.46 -21.69
N GLY A 23 -11.93 6.15 -22.36
CA GLY A 23 -12.51 6.96 -23.43
C GLY A 23 -13.32 6.11 -24.39
N THR A 24 -14.02 6.78 -25.30
CA THR A 24 -14.75 6.13 -26.39
C THR A 24 -13.87 6.10 -27.64
N PRO A 25 -14.15 5.20 -28.61
CA PRO A 25 -13.48 5.23 -29.90
C PRO A 25 -13.63 6.59 -30.63
N ALA A 26 -14.71 7.32 -30.35
CA ALA A 26 -14.99 8.63 -30.95
C ALA A 26 -14.21 9.78 -30.28
N ASP A 27 -14.05 9.77 -28.96
CA ASP A 27 -13.38 10.84 -28.20
C ASP A 27 -11.87 10.62 -28.02
N GLY A 28 -11.36 9.43 -28.34
CA GLY A 28 -10.01 9.00 -28.00
C GLY A 28 -9.89 8.61 -26.52
N ARG A 29 -8.89 7.78 -26.19
CA ARG A 29 -8.59 7.38 -24.81
C ARG A 29 -7.83 8.50 -24.08
N LYS A 30 -8.51 9.61 -23.81
CA LYS A 30 -7.93 10.86 -23.28
C LYS A 30 -7.48 10.77 -21.81
N HIS A 31 -8.03 9.83 -21.04
CA HIS A 31 -7.68 9.67 -19.63
C HIS A 31 -7.03 8.30 -19.41
N THR A 32 -6.10 8.20 -18.46
CA THR A 32 -5.52 6.92 -18.07
C THR A 32 -5.83 6.64 -16.62
N LEU A 33 -6.53 5.54 -16.34
CA LEU A 33 -6.69 5.00 -15.00
C LEU A 33 -5.46 4.17 -14.64
N ARG A 34 -4.71 4.61 -13.64
CA ARG A 34 -3.59 3.86 -13.07
C ARG A 34 -4.04 3.18 -11.77
N LEU A 35 -4.09 1.86 -11.77
CA LEU A 35 -4.33 1.03 -10.60
C LEU A 35 -2.98 0.53 -10.08
N THR A 36 -2.65 0.89 -8.85
CA THR A 36 -1.39 0.52 -8.21
C THR A 36 -1.67 -0.38 -7.01
N ALA A 37 -0.96 -1.51 -6.91
CA ALA A 37 -0.85 -2.29 -5.70
C ALA A 37 0.60 -2.20 -5.23
N SER A 38 0.87 -1.50 -4.14
CA SER A 38 2.24 -1.19 -3.70
C SER A 38 2.46 -1.55 -2.24
N SER A 39 3.60 -2.15 -1.95
CA SER A 39 4.06 -2.45 -0.59
C SER A 39 4.87 -1.31 0.03
N MET A 40 5.02 -0.19 -0.70
CA MET A 40 5.82 0.96 -0.27
C MET A 40 5.19 1.77 0.87
N THR A 41 3.91 1.57 1.16
CA THR A 41 3.18 2.33 2.19
C THR A 41 3.13 1.63 3.55
N GLY A 42 3.95 0.58 3.74
CA GLY A 42 3.99 -0.22 4.98
C GLY A 42 2.91 -1.29 5.08
N GLU A 43 1.98 -1.35 4.12
CA GLU A 43 1.01 -2.43 3.97
C GLU A 43 1.35 -3.26 2.73
N TYR A 44 1.37 -4.59 2.85
CA TYR A 44 1.69 -5.46 1.70
C TYR A 44 0.69 -5.30 0.56
N LEU A 45 1.17 -4.86 -0.61
CA LEU A 45 0.39 -4.62 -1.83
C LEU A 45 -0.92 -3.83 -1.59
N LYS A 46 -0.85 -2.73 -0.84
CA LYS A 46 -1.98 -1.80 -0.69
C LYS A 46 -2.41 -1.26 -2.04
N THR A 47 -3.70 -1.38 -2.33
CA THR A 47 -4.27 -0.98 -3.61
C THR A 47 -4.81 0.44 -3.58
N PHE A 48 -4.51 1.24 -4.58
CA PHE A 48 -5.14 2.53 -4.84
C PHE A 48 -5.23 2.79 -6.34
N GLY A 49 -6.12 3.70 -6.73
CA GLY A 49 -6.33 4.08 -8.12
C GLY A 49 -6.23 5.59 -8.30
N VAL A 50 -5.60 6.02 -9.39
CA VAL A 50 -5.55 7.44 -9.77
C VAL A 50 -5.92 7.63 -11.25
N LEU A 51 -6.55 8.74 -11.57
CA LEU A 51 -6.66 9.23 -12.95
C LEU A 51 -5.41 10.05 -13.26
N GLU A 52 -4.66 9.63 -14.27
CA GLU A 52 -3.51 10.35 -14.82
C GLU A 52 -4.03 11.38 -15.84
N GLN A 53 -3.73 12.65 -15.59
CA GLN A 53 -3.86 13.69 -16.60
C GLN A 53 -2.52 13.82 -17.31
N LEU A 54 -2.53 13.54 -18.61
CA LEU A 54 -1.34 13.59 -19.44
C LEU A 54 -1.17 15.00 -19.99
N ASP A 55 0.07 15.47 -20.03
CA ASP A 55 0.43 16.65 -20.80
C ASP A 55 0.18 16.36 -22.30
N PRO A 56 -0.63 17.18 -22.99
CA PRO A 56 -0.97 16.95 -24.39
C PRO A 56 0.23 17.08 -25.34
N LEU A 57 1.32 17.75 -24.95
CA LEU A 57 2.52 17.92 -25.78
C LEU A 57 3.52 16.78 -25.58
N THR A 58 3.74 16.37 -24.33
CA THR A 58 4.77 15.36 -23.98
C THR A 58 4.22 13.95 -23.79
N GLY A 59 2.91 13.81 -23.57
CA GLY A 59 2.25 12.55 -23.23
C GLY A 59 2.59 12.03 -21.82
N MET A 60 3.31 12.82 -21.02
CA MET A 60 3.73 12.43 -19.67
C MET A 60 2.63 12.76 -18.65
N PRO A 61 2.41 11.92 -17.63
CA PRO A 61 1.48 12.24 -16.56
C PRO A 61 2.02 13.41 -15.73
N VAL A 62 1.23 14.48 -15.65
CA VAL A 62 1.57 15.70 -14.90
C VAL A 62 0.78 15.83 -13.61
N GLU A 63 -0.42 15.27 -13.57
CA GLU A 63 -1.29 15.30 -12.41
C GLU A 63 -1.94 13.94 -12.19
N TRP A 64 -2.15 13.60 -10.91
CA TRP A 64 -2.85 12.40 -10.51
C TRP A 64 -3.99 12.77 -9.59
N LEU A 65 -5.20 12.35 -9.94
CA LEU A 65 -6.39 12.50 -9.11
C LEU A 65 -6.71 11.16 -8.45
N ASP A 66 -6.77 11.10 -7.14
CA ASP A 66 -7.20 9.88 -6.44
C ASP A 66 -8.67 9.57 -6.79
N VAL A 67 -8.93 8.35 -7.22
CA VAL A 67 -10.28 7.95 -7.66
C VAL A 67 -11.25 7.82 -6.48
N ALA A 68 -10.76 7.54 -5.28
CA ALA A 68 -11.60 7.35 -4.11
C ALA A 68 -11.94 8.68 -3.41
N SER A 69 -11.00 9.61 -3.32
CA SER A 69 -11.25 10.93 -2.69
C SER A 69 -11.58 12.04 -3.67
N GLY A 70 -11.21 11.91 -4.95
CA GLY A 70 -11.31 12.99 -5.93
C GLY A 70 -10.31 14.12 -5.69
N GLU A 71 -9.30 13.92 -4.84
CA GLU A 71 -8.29 14.92 -4.52
C GLU A 71 -7.00 14.67 -5.31
N ALA A 72 -6.22 15.73 -5.52
CA ALA A 72 -4.90 15.62 -6.12
C ALA A 72 -3.98 14.78 -5.23
N ARG A 73 -3.29 13.82 -5.84
CA ARG A 73 -2.37 12.90 -5.17
C ARG A 73 -0.99 13.05 -5.78
N SER A 74 0.01 13.36 -4.97
CA SER A 74 1.40 13.25 -5.44
C SER A 74 1.79 11.78 -5.52
N LEU A 75 2.29 11.35 -6.68
CA LEU A 75 2.98 10.07 -6.80
C LEU A 75 4.48 10.35 -6.84
N GLU A 76 5.20 9.89 -5.81
CA GLU A 76 6.65 9.82 -5.88
C GLU A 76 7.02 8.78 -6.94
N LEU A 77 7.43 9.26 -8.13
CA LEU A 77 8.03 8.44 -9.18
C LEU A 77 9.46 8.05 -8.73
N SER A 78 9.51 7.14 -7.76
CA SER A 78 10.67 6.41 -7.24
C SER A 78 12.06 7.01 -7.50
N SER A 79 12.57 7.80 -6.54
CA SER A 79 13.97 7.62 -6.15
C SER A 79 14.01 6.43 -5.19
N ARG A 80 14.96 5.51 -5.36
CA ARG A 80 15.02 4.31 -4.51
C ARG A 80 15.34 4.70 -3.07
N SER A 81 14.33 4.78 -2.21
CA SER A 81 14.54 5.10 -0.79
C SER A 81 15.30 3.97 -0.09
N GLY A 82 16.10 4.29 0.93
CA GLY A 82 16.84 3.28 1.71
C GLY A 82 15.95 2.18 2.33
N MET A 83 14.65 2.48 2.50
CA MET A 83 13.63 1.49 2.88
C MET A 83 13.45 0.40 1.82
N GLN A 84 13.40 0.75 0.53
CA GLN A 84 13.26 -0.24 -0.54
C GLN A 84 14.41 -1.26 -0.51
N GLN A 85 15.63 -0.79 -0.24
CA GLN A 85 16.79 -1.68 -0.13
C GLN A 85 16.68 -2.62 1.09
N ARG A 86 16.28 -2.10 2.27
CA ARG A 86 16.04 -2.92 3.48
C ARG A 86 14.93 -3.95 3.26
N MET A 87 13.86 -3.59 2.55
CA MET A 87 12.77 -4.49 2.18
C MET A 87 13.25 -5.59 1.23
N GLN A 88 14.04 -5.26 0.21
CA GLN A 88 14.63 -6.24 -0.70
C GLN A 88 15.52 -7.24 0.03
N VAL A 89 16.32 -6.78 1.00
CA VAL A 89 17.17 -7.65 1.84
C VAL A 89 16.33 -8.62 2.68
N ALA A 90 15.29 -8.12 3.36
CA ALA A 90 14.41 -8.98 4.17
C ALA A 90 13.76 -10.09 3.33
N ARG A 91 13.27 -9.75 2.14
CA ARG A 91 12.68 -10.72 1.20
C ARG A 91 13.72 -11.65 0.59
N ALA A 92 14.93 -11.15 0.34
CA ALA A 92 16.05 -11.99 -0.12
C ALA A 92 16.34 -13.13 0.87
N ALA A 93 16.28 -12.83 2.16
CA ALA A 93 16.44 -13.79 3.25
C ALA A 93 15.20 -14.69 3.51
N GLY A 94 14.15 -14.59 2.68
CA GLY A 94 12.92 -15.38 2.86
C GLY A 94 12.03 -14.88 4.01
N SER A 95 12.27 -13.67 4.51
CA SER A 95 11.49 -13.04 5.57
C SER A 95 10.64 -11.88 5.03
N THR A 96 9.82 -11.30 5.90
CA THR A 96 9.04 -10.09 5.61
C THR A 96 9.62 -8.91 6.40
N TYR A 97 9.68 -7.72 5.79
CA TYR A 97 10.20 -6.55 6.48
C TYR A 97 9.32 -6.21 7.68
N ALA A 98 9.92 -5.92 8.84
CA ALA A 98 9.20 -5.85 10.12
C ALA A 98 8.03 -4.83 10.13
N PRO A 99 8.14 -3.62 9.54
CA PRO A 99 6.99 -2.73 9.37
C PRO A 99 5.83 -3.32 8.54
N GLU A 100 6.12 -4.10 7.50
CA GLU A 100 5.08 -4.75 6.67
C GLU A 100 4.28 -5.79 7.46
N PHE A 101 4.90 -6.40 8.48
CA PHE A 101 4.25 -7.39 9.34
C PHE A 101 3.03 -6.83 10.06
N LEU A 102 3.09 -5.58 10.53
CA LEU A 102 1.97 -4.92 11.21
C LEU A 102 0.78 -4.71 10.27
N GLY A 103 1.06 -4.30 9.03
CA GLY A 103 0.04 -4.18 7.98
C GLY A 103 -0.62 -5.53 7.66
N MET A 104 0.17 -6.61 7.57
CA MET A 104 -0.36 -7.96 7.38
C MET A 104 -1.23 -8.43 8.55
N MET A 105 -0.82 -8.12 9.79
CA MET A 105 -1.58 -8.46 10.99
C MET A 105 -2.94 -7.74 11.02
N LYS A 106 -2.96 -6.44 10.70
CA LYS A 106 -4.20 -5.66 10.55
C LYS A 106 -5.12 -6.29 9.49
N LEU A 107 -4.58 -6.66 8.32
CA LEU A 107 -5.37 -7.30 7.26
C LEU A 107 -5.93 -8.65 7.69
N ALA A 108 -5.14 -9.47 8.39
CA ALA A 108 -5.61 -10.76 8.92
C ALA A 108 -6.76 -10.57 9.92
N LEU A 109 -6.66 -9.57 10.80
CA LEU A 109 -7.69 -9.26 11.77
C LEU A 109 -8.99 -8.78 11.11
N ILE A 110 -8.91 -7.94 10.07
CA ILE A 110 -10.07 -7.55 9.25
C ILE A 110 -10.74 -8.78 8.64
N LYS A 111 -9.97 -9.71 8.05
CA LYS A 111 -10.52 -10.93 7.46
C LYS A 111 -11.27 -11.79 8.48
N GLN A 112 -10.73 -11.91 9.70
CA GLN A 112 -11.38 -12.65 10.78
C GLN A 112 -12.71 -12.02 11.19
N TRP A 113 -12.77 -10.69 11.31
CA TRP A 113 -14.01 -9.98 11.61
C TRP A 113 -15.06 -10.12 10.50
N THR A 114 -14.63 -10.02 9.23
CA THR A 114 -15.53 -10.23 8.09
C THR A 114 -16.11 -11.65 8.09
N ALA A 115 -15.29 -12.66 8.38
CA ALA A 115 -15.74 -14.04 8.50
C ALA A 115 -16.73 -14.23 9.67
N TYR A 116 -16.44 -13.64 10.83
CA TYR A 116 -17.34 -13.68 12.00
C TYR A 116 -18.71 -13.05 11.69
N ARG A 117 -18.74 -11.89 11.02
CA ARG A 117 -19.98 -11.23 10.60
C ARG A 117 -20.76 -12.08 9.60
N ALA A 118 -20.07 -12.70 8.64
CA ALA A 118 -20.70 -13.59 7.65
C ALA A 118 -21.32 -14.85 8.30
N ALA A 119 -20.75 -15.33 9.41
CA ALA A 119 -21.27 -16.46 10.17
C ALA A 119 -22.44 -16.10 11.13
N GLY A 120 -23.00 -14.88 11.03
CA GLY A 120 -24.11 -14.43 11.89
C GLY A 120 -23.68 -13.77 13.20
N GLY A 121 -22.40 -13.44 13.34
CA GLY A 121 -21.88 -12.73 14.50
C GLY A 121 -22.51 -11.35 14.68
N GLN A 122 -23.08 -11.10 15.87
CA GLN A 122 -23.83 -9.87 16.15
C GLN A 122 -22.98 -8.73 16.74
N ARG A 123 -21.76 -9.01 17.21
CA ARG A 123 -20.87 -7.96 17.74
C ARG A 123 -20.49 -6.97 16.63
N GLN A 124 -20.45 -5.69 17.00
CA GLN A 124 -19.97 -4.62 16.14
C GLN A 124 -18.45 -4.66 16.04
N VAL A 125 -17.90 -4.40 14.84
CA VAL A 125 -16.46 -4.30 14.64
C VAL A 125 -15.96 -3.03 15.36
N PRO A 126 -14.96 -3.12 16.24
CA PRO A 126 -14.38 -1.93 16.90
C PRO A 126 -13.83 -0.93 15.88
N ALA A 127 -14.00 0.37 16.15
CA ALA A 127 -13.47 1.43 15.29
C ALA A 127 -11.93 1.38 15.23
N ASP A 128 -11.28 1.23 16.39
CA ASP A 128 -9.83 1.06 16.49
C ASP A 128 -9.44 -0.41 16.50
N LEU A 129 -9.75 -1.09 15.39
CA LEU A 129 -9.53 -2.53 15.29
C LEU A 129 -8.06 -2.93 15.48
N PHE A 130 -7.13 -2.06 15.08
CA PHE A 130 -5.69 -2.32 15.17
C PHE A 130 -4.93 -1.03 15.47
N LYS A 131 -4.13 -1.06 16.54
CA LYS A 131 -3.19 0.00 16.91
C LYS A 131 -1.83 -0.62 17.18
N SER A 132 -0.77 0.03 16.71
CA SER A 132 0.61 -0.35 16.98
C SER A 132 1.41 0.89 17.33
N VAL A 133 2.28 0.76 18.33
CA VAL A 133 3.26 1.78 18.73
C VAL A 133 4.65 1.21 18.53
N ARG A 134 5.62 2.06 18.22
CA ARG A 134 7.02 1.65 18.12
C ARG A 134 7.64 1.76 19.48
N LEU A 135 8.43 0.75 19.84
CA LEU A 135 9.21 0.74 21.07
C LEU A 135 10.69 0.96 20.71
N ALA A 136 11.35 1.83 21.46
CA ALA A 136 12.78 2.09 21.36
C ALA A 136 13.41 2.10 22.77
N LEU A 137 14.73 1.97 22.84
CA LEU A 137 15.44 2.16 24.10
C LEU A 137 15.70 3.66 24.29
N GLY A 138 15.33 4.19 25.46
CA GLY A 138 15.72 5.51 25.93
C GLY A 138 17.18 5.54 26.38
N ASP A 139 17.69 6.73 26.67
CA ASP A 139 19.10 6.94 27.07
C ASP A 139 19.47 6.23 28.39
N ASP A 140 18.47 5.94 29.22
CA ASP A 140 18.56 5.19 30.47
C ASP A 140 18.42 3.67 30.27
N GLY A 141 18.27 3.20 29.03
CA GLY A 141 17.99 1.80 28.69
C GLY A 141 16.55 1.37 28.95
N ALA A 142 15.65 2.27 29.34
CA ALA A 142 14.24 1.96 29.51
C ALA A 142 13.54 1.85 28.14
N VAL A 143 12.50 1.03 28.06
CA VAL A 143 11.69 0.91 26.84
C VAL A 143 10.71 2.09 26.79
N VAL A 144 10.78 2.88 25.73
CA VAL A 144 9.91 4.06 25.50
C VAL A 144 9.12 3.92 24.22
N GLU A 145 7.88 4.43 24.23
CA GLU A 145 7.08 4.57 23.02
C GLU A 145 7.61 5.72 22.15
N THR A 146 7.72 5.49 20.84
CA THR A 146 8.15 6.51 19.89
C THR A 146 7.24 6.57 18.67
N SER A 147 7.01 7.78 18.16
CA SER A 147 6.24 8.06 16.95
C SER A 147 7.12 8.32 15.72
N LYS A 148 8.45 8.16 15.83
CA LYS A 148 9.37 8.40 14.72
C LYS A 148 9.12 7.47 13.53
N SER A 149 9.04 8.09 12.35
CA SER A 149 8.88 7.41 11.07
C SER A 149 10.01 6.40 10.83
N PRO A 150 9.76 5.25 10.18
CA PRO A 150 10.81 4.30 9.79
C PRO A 150 11.85 4.84 8.77
N LEU A 151 11.73 6.12 8.38
CA LEU A 151 12.58 6.83 7.43
C LEU A 151 13.79 7.56 8.05
N GLU A 152 13.85 7.70 9.37
CA GLU A 152 15.05 8.17 10.11
C GLU A 152 15.91 6.99 10.60
#